data_AF-A0A2H3B018-F1
#
_entry.id   AF-A0A2H3B018-F1
#
_cell.length_a   1.000
_cell.length_b   1.000
_cell.length_c   1.000
_cell.angle_alpha   90.00
_cell.angle_beta   90.00
_cell.angle_gamma   90.00
#
_symmetry.space_group_name_H-M   'P 1'
#
loop_
_entity.id
_entity.type
_entity.pdbx_description
1 polymer ?
#
loop_
_entity_poly.entity_id
_entity_poly.type
_entity_poly.pdbx_seq_one_letter_code
_entity_poly.pdbx_strand_id
1 'polypeptide(L)'
;MSEPRKAIDPLVEAMDPARRKLYEQVLTQKANLKRELQLTLPSLFVNVLQSAEGKLASAEDCRQKESVLRALAAEIEVFKPGMRQLFGEDSDAYKHLLLEEKLVTHRLTDVMIFCLLSSKLFWLVILSPFLLWFLFW
;
A
#
# COMPACT_ATOMS: atom_id res chain seq x y z
N MET A 1 -35.55 -28.73 11.83
CA MET A 1 -34.58 -27.62 12.00
C MET A 1 -35.02 -26.51 11.06
N SER A 2 -35.53 -25.41 11.61
CA SER A 2 -36.07 -24.30 10.83
C SER A 2 -34.93 -23.34 10.50
N GLU A 3 -34.73 -23.06 9.21
CA GLU A 3 -33.78 -22.04 8.75
C GLU A 3 -34.06 -20.70 9.46
N PRO A 4 -33.01 -19.92 9.81
CA PRO A 4 -33.23 -18.58 10.32
C PRO A 4 -33.80 -17.74 9.18
N ARG A 5 -35.12 -17.46 9.24
CA ARG A 5 -35.75 -16.45 8.38
C ARG A 5 -34.94 -15.17 8.56
N LYS A 6 -34.16 -14.79 7.54
CA LYS A 6 -33.56 -13.46 7.46
C LYS A 6 -34.71 -12.48 7.63
N ALA A 7 -34.72 -11.75 8.75
CA ALA A 7 -35.70 -10.71 8.98
C ALA A 7 -35.56 -9.72 7.82
N ILE A 8 -36.58 -9.68 6.96
CA ILE A 8 -36.68 -8.69 5.91
C ILE A 8 -36.91 -7.38 6.63
N ASP A 9 -36.09 -6.37 6.32
CA ASP A 9 -36.21 -5.04 6.90
C ASP A 9 -37.66 -4.55 6.75
N PRO A 10 -38.34 -4.11 7.83
CA PRO A 10 -39.75 -3.66 7.78
C PRO A 10 -40.02 -2.62 6.68
N LEU A 11 -38.98 -1.85 6.32
CA LEU A 11 -39.03 -0.88 5.23
C LEU A 11 -39.21 -1.55 3.85
N VAL A 12 -38.62 -2.72 3.63
CA VAL A 12 -38.67 -3.50 2.38
C VAL A 12 -40.01 -4.22 2.23
N GLU A 13 -40.65 -4.61 3.33
CA GLU A 13 -42.03 -5.14 3.33
C GLU A 13 -43.07 -4.06 2.98
N ALA A 14 -42.86 -2.82 3.41
CA ALA A 14 -43.75 -1.70 3.08
C ALA A 14 -43.57 -1.13 1.65
N MET A 15 -42.53 -1.56 0.93
CA MET A 15 -42.27 -1.11 -0.44
C MET A 15 -43.19 -1.76 -1.46
N ASP A 16 -43.60 -0.96 -2.46
CA ASP A 16 -44.25 -1.43 -3.68
C ASP A 16 -43.44 -2.58 -4.36
N PRO A 17 -44.11 -3.61 -4.92
CA PRO A 17 -43.43 -4.75 -5.56
C PRO A 17 -42.39 -4.38 -6.62
N ALA A 18 -42.62 -3.34 -7.43
CA ALA A 18 -41.64 -2.92 -8.45
C ALA A 18 -40.41 -2.27 -7.81
N ARG A 19 -40.60 -1.45 -6.76
CA ARG A 19 -39.51 -0.88 -5.96
C ARG A 19 -38.73 -1.95 -5.20
N ARG A 20 -39.40 -2.96 -4.65
CA ARG A 20 -38.75 -4.09 -3.96
C ARG A 20 -37.84 -4.86 -4.91
N LYS A 21 -38.31 -5.17 -6.12
CA LYS A 21 -37.51 -5.84 -7.15
C LYS A 21 -36.27 -5.03 -7.54
N LEU A 22 -36.40 -3.71 -7.68
CA LEU A 22 -35.26 -2.82 -7.97
C LEU A 22 -34.24 -2.82 -6.82
N TYR A 23 -34.71 -2.76 -5.57
CA TYR A 23 -33.84 -2.80 -4.39
C TYR A 23 -33.05 -4.12 -4.29
N GLU A 24 -33.73 -5.26 -4.48
CA GLU A 24 -33.08 -6.57 -4.52
C GLU A 24 -32.02 -6.63 -5.62
N GLN A 25 -32.33 -6.12 -6.82
CA GLN A 25 -31.36 -6.07 -7.93
C GLN A 25 -30.12 -5.24 -7.58
N VAL A 26 -30.30 -4.08 -6.93
CA VAL A 26 -29.18 -3.24 -6.47
C VAL A 26 -28.33 -3.97 -5.41
N LEU A 27 -28.96 -4.67 -4.46
CA LEU A 27 -28.23 -5.46 -3.47
C LEU A 27 -27.43 -6.59 -4.11
N THR A 28 -28.01 -7.30 -5.08
CA THR A 28 -27.32 -8.36 -5.82
C THR A 28 -26.13 -7.79 -6.60
N GLN A 29 -26.32 -6.69 -7.33
CA GLN A 29 -25.24 -6.03 -8.08
C GLN A 29 -24.12 -5.56 -7.13
N LYS A 30 -24.47 -4.95 -6.00
CA LYS A 30 -23.50 -4.54 -4.98
C LYS A 30 -22.71 -5.73 -4.41
N ALA A 31 -23.38 -6.86 -4.16
CA ALA A 31 -22.72 -8.07 -3.67
C ALA A 31 -21.76 -8.66 -4.72
N ASN A 32 -22.15 -8.65 -5.99
CA ASN A 32 -21.29 -9.11 -7.09
C ASN A 32 -20.07 -8.21 -7.26
N LEU A 33 -20.26 -6.89 -7.27
CA LEU A 33 -19.16 -5.92 -7.34
C LEU A 33 -18.19 -6.08 -6.18
N LYS A 34 -18.70 -6.26 -4.95
CA LYS A 34 -17.85 -6.53 -3.78
C LYS A 34 -17.00 -7.79 -3.98
N ARG A 35 -17.58 -8.87 -4.53
CA ARG A 35 -16.86 -10.12 -4.81
C ARG A 35 -15.77 -9.93 -5.87
N GLU A 36 -16.07 -9.22 -6.96
CA GLU A 36 -15.08 -8.92 -8.01
C GLU A 36 -13.91 -8.09 -7.47
N LEU A 37 -14.20 -7.08 -6.65
CA LEU A 37 -13.16 -6.29 -5.98
C LEU A 37 -12.33 -7.12 -5.01
N GLN A 38 -12.94 -8.03 -4.25
CA GLN A 38 -12.21 -8.95 -3.36
C GLN A 38 -11.26 -9.89 -4.13
N LEU A 39 -11.56 -10.24 -5.38
CA LEU A 39 -10.68 -11.07 -6.21
C LEU A 39 -9.58 -10.25 -6.89
N THR A 40 -9.87 -9.01 -7.28
CA THR A 40 -8.99 -8.18 -8.11
C THR A 40 -8.04 -7.31 -7.28
N LEU A 41 -8.50 -6.80 -6.14
CA LEU A 41 -7.70 -5.85 -5.35
C LEU A 41 -6.39 -6.45 -4.81
N PRO A 42 -6.35 -7.70 -4.29
CA PRO A 42 -5.10 -8.33 -3.87
C PRO A 42 -4.11 -8.53 -5.01
N SER A 43 -4.59 -8.93 -6.19
CA SER A 43 -3.69 -9.14 -7.34
C SER A 43 -3.12 -7.83 -7.87
N LEU A 44 -3.91 -6.74 -7.88
CA LEU A 44 -3.41 -5.40 -8.20
C LEU A 44 -2.33 -4.96 -7.22
N PHE A 45 -2.54 -5.18 -5.92
CA PHE A 45 -1.55 -4.85 -4.90
C PHE A 45 -0.23 -5.61 -5.10
N VAL A 46 -0.29 -6.93 -5.36
CA VAL A 46 0.90 -7.75 -5.64
C VAL A 46 1.63 -7.25 -6.89
N ASN A 47 0.91 -6.88 -7.95
CA ASN A 47 1.54 -6.35 -9.16
C ASN A 47 2.27 -5.02 -8.90
N VAL A 48 1.72 -4.14 -8.05
CA VAL A 48 2.37 -2.89 -7.64
C VAL A 48 3.67 -3.18 -6.87
N LEU A 49 3.63 -4.13 -5.92
CA LEU A 49 4.83 -4.55 -5.18
C LEU A 49 5.92 -5.07 -6.13
N GLN A 50 5.58 -6.03 -7.00
CA GLN A 50 6.53 -6.61 -7.95
C GLN A 50 7.11 -5.56 -8.91
N SER A 51 6.27 -4.62 -9.37
CA SER A 51 6.74 -3.51 -10.21
C SER A 51 7.73 -2.61 -9.46
N ALA A 52 7.44 -2.28 -8.21
CA ALA A 52 8.32 -1.47 -7.37
C ALA A 52 9.63 -2.20 -7.08
N GLU A 53 9.60 -3.50 -6.80
CA GLU A 53 10.80 -4.31 -6.61
C GLU A 53 11.68 -4.36 -7.86
N GLY A 54 11.09 -4.56 -9.04
CA GLY A 54 11.82 -4.51 -10.31
C GLY A 54 12.48 -3.15 -10.57
N LYS A 55 11.78 -2.05 -10.25
CA LYS A 55 12.33 -0.69 -10.33
C LYS A 55 13.44 -0.45 -9.30
N LEU A 56 13.30 -0.99 -8.09
CA LEU A 56 14.31 -0.86 -7.04
C LEU A 56 15.59 -1.63 -7.39
N ALA A 57 15.45 -2.81 -8.01
CA ALA A 57 16.56 -3.64 -8.47
C ALA A 57 17.35 -2.99 -9.63
N SER A 58 16.67 -2.21 -10.47
CA SER A 58 17.28 -1.48 -11.59
C SER A 58 17.75 -0.07 -11.24
N ALA A 59 17.45 0.44 -10.04
CA ALA A 59 17.85 1.77 -9.62
C ALA A 59 19.34 1.83 -9.28
N GLU A 60 20.08 2.68 -10.00
CA GLU A 60 21.54 2.80 -9.87
C GLU A 60 21.92 3.73 -8.70
N ASP A 61 21.11 4.76 -8.47
CA ASP A 61 21.43 5.80 -7.49
C ASP A 61 20.42 5.88 -6.33
N CYS A 62 20.88 6.56 -5.29
CA CYS A 62 20.16 6.84 -4.06
C CYS A 62 18.79 7.53 -4.30
N ARG A 63 18.74 8.49 -5.22
CA ARG A 63 17.52 9.30 -5.46
C ARG A 63 16.46 8.50 -6.19
N GLN A 64 16.86 7.66 -7.14
CA GLN A 64 15.97 6.74 -7.84
C GLN A 64 15.35 5.74 -6.85
N LYS A 65 16.16 5.14 -5.99
CA LYS A 65 15.67 4.23 -4.93
C LYS A 65 14.69 4.92 -3.99
N GLU A 66 15.03 6.11 -3.52
CA GLU A 66 14.15 6.93 -2.68
C GLU A 66 12.83 7.26 -3.37
N SER A 67 12.88 7.66 -4.66
CA SER A 67 11.68 7.98 -5.45
C SER A 67 10.76 6.77 -5.62
N VAL A 68 11.32 5.59 -5.90
CA VAL A 68 10.55 4.34 -6.04
C VAL A 68 9.89 3.97 -4.70
N LEU A 69 10.62 4.05 -3.60
CA LEU A 69 10.08 3.75 -2.27
C LEU A 69 8.99 4.75 -1.85
N ARG A 70 9.14 6.04 -2.15
CA ARG A 70 8.09 7.04 -1.91
C ARG A 70 6.83 6.77 -2.72
N ALA A 71 6.98 6.42 -3.99
CA ALA A 71 5.85 6.07 -4.84
C ALA A 71 5.13 4.83 -4.29
N LEU A 72 5.89 3.80 -3.87
CA LEU A 72 5.32 2.59 -3.29
C LEU A 72 4.57 2.88 -1.97
N ALA A 73 5.13 3.73 -1.09
CA ALA A 73 4.45 4.14 0.14
C ALA A 73 3.11 4.85 -0.16
N ALA A 74 3.09 5.73 -1.15
CA ALA A 74 1.88 6.44 -1.56
C ALA A 74 0.81 5.48 -2.11
N GLU A 75 1.20 4.50 -2.92
CA GLU A 75 0.28 3.45 -3.40
C GLU A 75 -0.30 2.65 -2.23
N ILE A 76 0.54 2.21 -1.29
CA ILE A 76 0.10 1.47 -0.09
C ILE A 76 -0.97 2.26 0.69
N GLU A 77 -0.77 3.57 0.89
CA GLU A 77 -1.77 4.44 1.53
C GLU A 77 -3.11 4.46 0.79
N VAL A 78 -3.08 4.44 -0.55
CA VAL A 78 -4.30 4.38 -1.38
C VAL A 78 -5.01 3.03 -1.22
N PHE A 79 -4.27 1.93 -1.10
CA PHE A 79 -4.86 0.59 -0.94
C PHE A 79 -5.46 0.35 0.46
N LYS A 80 -4.95 0.99 1.51
CA LYS A 80 -5.36 0.76 2.91
C LYS A 80 -6.88 0.83 3.15
N PRO A 81 -7.59 1.91 2.77
CA PRO A 81 -9.02 2.00 3.02
C PRO A 81 -9.82 0.90 2.31
N GLY A 82 -9.46 0.62 1.05
CA GLY A 82 -10.12 -0.40 0.23
C GLY A 82 -9.91 -1.80 0.81
N MET A 83 -8.67 -2.14 1.19
CA MET A 83 -8.35 -3.42 1.83
C MET A 83 -9.06 -3.58 3.18
N ARG A 84 -9.04 -2.54 4.03
CA ARG A 84 -9.74 -2.55 5.32
C ARG A 84 -11.24 -2.75 5.16
N GLN A 85 -11.87 -2.06 4.21
CA GLN A 85 -13.33 -2.14 4.00
C GLN A 85 -13.77 -3.49 3.40
N LEU A 86 -12.97 -4.05 2.49
CA LEU A 86 -13.34 -5.27 1.76
C LEU A 86 -13.01 -6.55 2.52
N PHE A 87 -11.89 -6.58 3.24
CA PHE A 87 -11.39 -7.78 3.91
C PHE A 87 -11.44 -7.69 5.44
N GLY A 88 -11.45 -6.48 6.00
CA GLY A 88 -11.41 -6.25 7.45
C GLY A 88 -9.99 -6.11 7.99
N GLU A 89 -9.86 -5.53 9.18
CA GLU A 89 -8.57 -5.27 9.84
C GLU A 89 -7.81 -6.54 10.24
N ASP A 90 -8.55 -7.59 10.59
CA ASP A 90 -7.95 -8.86 11.04
C ASP A 90 -7.53 -9.77 9.88
N SER A 91 -7.84 -9.38 8.64
CA SER A 91 -7.53 -10.19 7.46
C SER A 91 -6.03 -10.25 7.18
N ASP A 92 -5.57 -11.40 6.68
CA ASP A 92 -4.17 -11.59 6.31
C ASP A 92 -3.74 -10.62 5.18
N ALA A 93 -4.66 -10.30 4.27
CA ALA A 93 -4.42 -9.32 3.21
C ALA A 93 -4.12 -7.92 3.76
N TYR A 94 -4.90 -7.45 4.74
CA TYR A 94 -4.67 -6.15 5.37
C TYR A 94 -3.42 -6.16 6.25
N LYS A 95 -3.16 -7.24 6.99
CA LYS A 95 -1.93 -7.40 7.78
C LYS A 95 -0.69 -7.39 6.88
N HIS A 96 -0.74 -8.07 5.74
CA HIS A 96 0.35 -8.08 4.76
C HIS A 96 0.61 -6.67 4.24
N LEU A 97 -0.43 -5.91 3.88
CA LEU A 97 -0.30 -4.50 3.48
C LEU A 97 0.42 -3.64 4.54
N LEU A 98 0.08 -3.81 5.83
CA LEU A 98 0.73 -3.08 6.93
C LEU A 98 2.19 -3.48 7.13
N LEU A 99 2.53 -4.75 6.90
CA LEU A 99 3.93 -5.20 6.93
C LEU A 99 4.74 -4.59 5.79
N GLU A 100 4.17 -4.52 4.60
CA GLU A 100 4.81 -3.85 3.45
C GLU A 100 5.03 -2.37 3.69
N GLU A 101 4.04 -1.66 4.24
CA GLU A 101 4.19 -0.25 4.64
C GLU A 101 5.40 -0.04 5.57
N LYS A 102 5.50 -0.88 6.61
CA LYS A 102 6.57 -0.81 7.59
C LYS A 102 7.93 -1.10 6.93
N LEU A 103 7.96 -2.09 6.03
CA LEU A 103 9.16 -2.44 5.27
C LEU A 103 9.61 -1.28 4.37
N VAL A 104 8.69 -0.64 3.66
CA VAL A 104 8.98 0.52 2.81
C VAL A 104 9.52 1.67 3.65
N THR A 105 8.92 1.95 4.80
CA THR A 105 9.38 3.00 5.72
C THR A 105 10.80 2.73 6.23
N HIS A 106 11.10 1.49 6.60
CA HIS A 106 12.45 1.09 7.01
C HIS A 106 13.45 1.26 5.87
N ARG A 107 13.15 0.73 4.68
CA ARG A 107 14.01 0.84 3.49
C ARG A 107 14.26 2.30 3.11
N LEU A 108 13.27 3.16 3.24
CA LEU A 108 13.39 4.59 2.95
C LEU A 108 14.34 5.27 3.95
N THR A 109 14.24 4.90 5.23
CA THR A 109 15.15 5.36 6.28
C THR A 109 16.59 4.90 6.01
N ASP A 110 16.78 3.64 5.65
CA ASP A 110 18.10 3.07 5.30
C ASP A 110 18.73 3.79 4.12
N VAL A 111 17.95 4.03 3.05
CA VAL A 111 18.41 4.78 1.89
C VAL A 111 18.82 6.19 2.30
N MET A 112 17.99 6.91 3.04
CA MET A 112 18.33 8.27 3.50
C MET A 112 19.61 8.30 4.34
N ILE A 113 19.77 7.37 5.29
CA ILE A 113 20.98 7.25 6.11
C ILE A 113 22.20 6.97 5.23
N PHE A 114 22.10 6.02 4.30
CA PHE A 114 23.19 5.67 3.39
C PHE A 114 23.60 6.86 2.51
N CYS A 115 22.65 7.62 1.97
CA CYS A 115 22.94 8.80 1.16
C CYS A 115 23.59 9.93 1.98
N LEU A 116 23.19 10.09 3.25
CA LEU A 116 23.82 11.05 4.17
C LEU A 116 25.25 10.64 4.55
N LEU A 117 25.47 9.36 4.85
CA LEU A 117 26.77 8.83 5.23
C LEU A 117 27.76 8.85 4.05
N SER A 118 27.33 8.42 2.87
CA SER A 118 28.17 8.47 1.65
C SER A 118 28.57 9.91 1.30
N SER A 119 27.65 10.87 1.43
CA SER A 119 27.96 12.29 1.27
C SER A 119 29.00 12.78 2.30
N LYS A 120 28.79 12.50 3.60
CA LYS A 120 29.74 12.91 4.66
C LYS A 120 31.12 12.27 4.53
N LEU A 121 31.19 10.98 4.19
CA LEU A 121 32.44 10.26 3.96
C LEU A 121 33.19 10.82 2.75
N PHE A 122 32.47 11.14 1.67
CA PHE A 122 33.06 11.80 0.50
C PHE A 122 33.69 13.15 0.87
N TRP A 123 32.99 13.99 1.62
CA TRP A 123 33.55 15.27 2.09
C TRP A 123 34.71 15.10 3.07
N LEU A 124 34.67 14.13 3.98
CA LEU A 124 35.78 13.83 4.89
C LEU A 124 37.04 13.37 4.15
N VAL A 125 36.89 12.52 3.13
CA VAL A 125 38.00 12.04 2.30
C VAL A 125 38.58 13.16 1.45
N ILE A 126 37.75 14.08 0.95
CA ILE A 126 38.21 15.22 0.15
C ILE A 126 38.83 16.32 1.02
N LEU A 127 38.25 16.68 2.17
CA LEU A 127 38.80 17.73 3.03
C LEU A 127 40.01 17.26 3.85
N SER A 128 40.14 15.97 4.13
CA SER A 128 41.24 15.39 4.92
C SER A 128 42.63 15.81 4.40
N PRO A 129 42.95 15.65 3.09
CA PRO A 129 44.22 16.09 2.53
C PRO A 129 44.43 17.61 2.59
N PHE A 130 43.37 18.40 2.35
CA PHE A 130 43.46 19.86 2.37
C PHE A 130 43.70 20.41 3.78
N LEU A 131 43.07 19.82 4.81
CA LEU A 131 43.30 20.18 6.21
C LEU A 131 44.69 19.75 6.69
N LEU A 132 45.17 18.58 6.27
CA LEU A 132 46.54 18.12 6.55
C LEU A 132 47.59 19.03 5.90
N TRP A 133 47.36 19.49 4.67
CA TRP A 133 48.26 20.46 4.04
C TRP A 133 48.28 21.80 4.81
N PHE A 134 47.14 22.31 5.24
CA PHE A 134 47.05 23.57 5.98
C PHE A 134 47.66 23.53 7.38
N LEU A 135 47.76 22.34 8.01
CA LEU A 135 48.35 22.16 9.34
C LEU A 135 49.87 21.97 9.32
N PHE A 136 50.45 21.61 8.16
CA PHE A 136 51.89 21.35 7.99
C PHE A 136 52.64 22.48 7.27
N TRP A 137 52.00 23.63 7.06
CA TRP A 137 52.57 24.86 6.52
C TRP A 137 52.27 26.04 7.44
#